data_AF-A0A522Z653-F1
#
_entry.id   AF-A0A522Z653-F1
#
_cell.length_a   1.000
_cell.length_b   1.000
_cell.length_c   1.000
_cell.angle_alpha   90.00
_cell.angle_beta   90.00
_cell.angle_gamma   90.00
#
_symmetry.space_group_name_H-M   'P 1'
#
loop_
_entity.id
_entity.type
_entity.pdbx_description
1 polymer ?
#
loop_
_entity_poly.entity_id
_entity_poly.type
_entity_poly.pdbx_seq_one_letter_code
_entity_poly.pdbx_strand_id
1 'polypeptide(L)'
;MSCGRCLNPHEVGYESKFDETYPASAEEIDLTDALREGALLEIPQRSLCRADCRGLCHVCGKNLNETACGCPPPAAQTETKPSPFGVLKKLKEQ
;
A
#
# COMPACT_ATOMS: atom_id res chain seq x y z
N MET A 1 -1.92 10.97 -5.53
CA MET A 1 -1.91 9.49 -5.53
C MET A 1 -3.19 8.97 -4.87
N SER A 2 -3.58 7.71 -5.07
CA SER A 2 -4.73 7.13 -4.36
C SER A 2 -4.29 6.52 -3.03
N CYS A 3 -5.11 6.69 -1.99
CA CYS A 3 -4.85 6.10 -0.69
C CYS A 3 -4.93 4.57 -0.77
N GLY A 4 -3.88 3.87 -0.33
CA GLY A 4 -3.81 2.40 -0.36
C GLY A 4 -4.89 1.69 0.48
N ARG A 5 -5.59 2.40 1.37
CA ARG A 5 -6.65 1.86 2.23
C ARG A 5 -8.06 2.25 1.83
N CYS A 6 -8.32 3.53 1.54
CA CYS A 6 -9.67 4.02 1.21
C CYS A 6 -9.86 4.38 -0.27
N LEU A 7 -8.80 4.31 -1.08
CA LEU A 7 -8.78 4.64 -2.51
C LEU A 7 -9.07 6.10 -2.87
N ASN A 8 -9.43 6.96 -1.92
CA ASN A 8 -9.60 8.39 -2.16
C ASN A 8 -8.29 9.04 -2.65
N PRO A 9 -8.38 10.00 -3.59
CA PRO A 9 -7.23 10.78 -4.01
C PRO A 9 -6.73 11.65 -2.86
N HIS A 10 -5.41 11.78 -2.75
CA HIS A 10 -4.75 12.70 -1.84
C HIS A 10 -3.38 13.11 -2.38
N GLU A 11 -2.91 14.25 -1.88
CA GLU A 11 -1.56 14.74 -2.11
C GLU A 11 -0.62 14.16 -1.06
N VAL A 12 0.59 13.84 -1.50
CA VAL A 12 1.68 13.36 -0.66
C VAL A 12 2.90 14.19 -1.00
N GLY A 13 3.48 14.84 0.02
CA GLY A 13 4.80 15.45 -0.09
C GLY A 13 5.86 14.35 -0.12
N TYR A 14 6.90 14.57 -0.91
CA TYR A 14 8.09 13.72 -0.95
C TYR A 14 9.31 14.58 -0.64
N GLU A 15 10.10 14.13 0.32
CA GLU A 15 11.36 14.75 0.71
C GLU A 15 12.40 13.64 0.86
N SER A 16 13.58 13.86 0.30
CA SER A 16 14.68 12.91 0.31
C SER A 16 16.02 13.63 0.42
N LYS A 17 17.01 12.93 0.96
CA LYS A 17 18.39 13.39 1.01
C LYS A 17 19.20 12.62 -0.04
N PHE A 18 19.89 13.37 -0.88
CA PHE A 18 20.68 12.83 -1.97
C PHE A 18 22.15 13.19 -1.78
N ASP A 19 23.05 12.20 -1.85
CA ASP A 19 24.49 12.36 -1.65
C ASP A 19 25.24 11.51 -2.69
N GLU A 20 25.88 12.18 -3.65
CA GLU A 20 26.64 11.54 -4.73
C GLU A 20 27.95 12.27 -5.02
N THR A 21 28.96 11.51 -5.42
CA THR A 21 30.29 12.01 -5.71
C THR A 21 30.59 11.95 -7.19
N TYR A 22 31.02 13.07 -7.76
CA TYR A 22 31.39 13.21 -9.16
C TYR A 22 32.86 13.67 -9.30
N PRO A 23 33.53 13.38 -10.43
CA PRO A 23 34.88 13.87 -10.68
C PRO A 23 34.94 15.41 -10.64
N ALA A 24 35.96 15.96 -9.99
CA ALA A 24 36.13 17.41 -9.87
C ALA A 24 36.35 18.13 -11.22
N SER A 25 36.71 17.38 -12.27
CA SER A 25 36.88 17.89 -13.63
C SER A 25 35.58 17.95 -14.44
N ALA A 26 34.44 17.52 -13.87
CA ALA A 26 33.16 17.59 -14.57
C ALA A 26 32.69 19.05 -14.66
N GLU A 27 32.51 19.54 -15.88
CA GLU A 27 31.94 20.87 -16.13
C GLU A 27 30.41 20.86 -16.01
N GLU A 28 29.79 19.72 -16.34
CA GLU A 28 28.35 19.48 -16.24
C GLU A 28 28.10 18.10 -15.62
N ILE A 29 27.06 18.00 -14.81
CA ILE A 29 26.63 16.77 -14.15
C ILE A 29 25.15 16.56 -14.47
N ASP A 30 24.83 15.47 -15.16
CA ASP A 30 23.44 15.05 -15.39
C ASP A 30 22.97 14.16 -14.24
N LEU A 31 22.09 14.71 -13.39
CA LEU A 31 21.52 14.03 -12.23
C LEU A 31 20.22 13.26 -12.57
N THR A 32 19.77 13.27 -13.83
CA THR A 32 18.45 12.78 -14.21
C THR A 32 18.23 11.33 -13.81
N ASP A 33 19.18 10.44 -14.12
CA ASP A 33 19.05 9.02 -13.83
C ASP A 33 19.21 8.76 -12.34
N ALA A 34 20.20 9.37 -11.72
CA ALA A 34 20.51 9.20 -10.31
C ALA A 34 19.35 9.63 -9.39
N LEU A 35 18.75 10.80 -9.67
CA LEU A 35 17.55 11.26 -8.98
C LEU A 35 16.33 10.36 -9.26
N ARG A 36 16.16 9.89 -10.50
CA ARG A 36 15.05 8.99 -10.85
C ARG A 36 15.15 7.68 -10.10
N GLU A 37 16.32 7.07 -10.06
CA GLU A 37 16.58 5.81 -9.38
C GLU A 37 16.39 5.95 -7.86
N GLY A 38 16.96 6.99 -7.26
CA GLY A 38 16.76 7.29 -5.84
C GLY A 38 15.28 7.50 -5.49
N ALA A 39 14.58 8.31 -6.29
CA ALA A 39 13.15 8.54 -6.09
C ALA A 39 12.31 7.26 -6.21
N LEU A 40 12.61 6.39 -7.19
CA LEU A 40 11.89 5.14 -7.38
C LEU A 40 12.02 4.17 -6.19
N LEU A 41 13.16 4.19 -5.50
CA LEU A 41 13.41 3.33 -4.33
C LEU A 41 12.68 3.82 -3.07
N GLU A 42 12.53 5.13 -2.92
CA GLU A 42 11.98 5.73 -1.69
C GLU A 42 10.49 6.07 -1.77
N ILE A 43 9.96 6.36 -2.96
CA ILE A 43 8.54 6.69 -3.11
C ILE A 43 7.68 5.49 -2.66
N PRO A 44 6.79 5.68 -1.67
CA PRO A 44 5.98 4.58 -1.17
C PRO A 44 5.00 4.11 -2.25
N GLN A 45 5.06 2.81 -2.59
CA GLN A 45 4.14 2.19 -3.55
C GLN A 45 2.67 2.29 -3.13
N ARG A 46 2.40 2.44 -1.83
CA ARG A 46 1.09 2.72 -1.26
C ARG A 46 1.20 3.77 -0.18
N SER A 47 0.78 4.99 -0.49
CA SER A 47 0.61 6.05 0.50
C SER A 47 -0.76 5.97 1.19
N LEU A 48 -0.85 6.50 2.39
CA LEU A 48 -2.11 6.68 3.11
C LEU A 48 -2.46 8.16 3.15
N CYS A 49 -3.74 8.50 2.97
CA CYS A 49 -4.21 9.89 3.09
C CYS A 49 -4.08 10.46 4.51
N ARG A 50 -3.91 9.59 5.52
CA ARG A 50 -3.61 9.91 6.92
C ARG A 50 -3.19 8.63 7.65
N ALA A 51 -2.42 8.76 8.72
CA ALA A 51 -1.86 7.62 9.47
C ALA A 51 -2.94 6.67 10.03
N ASP A 52 -4.09 7.22 10.44
CA ASP A 52 -5.20 6.49 11.05
C ASP A 52 -6.32 6.13 10.06
N CYS A 53 -6.04 6.14 8.75
CA CYS A 53 -7.03 5.81 7.73
C CYS A 53 -7.60 4.40 7.95
N ARG A 54 -8.91 4.30 8.22
CA ARG A 54 -9.62 3.05 8.50
C ARG A 54 -9.86 2.20 7.26
N GLY A 55 -9.75 2.79 6.07
CA GLY A 55 -9.87 2.12 4.79
C GLY A 55 -11.27 1.67 4.41
N LEU A 56 -11.36 0.78 3.43
CA LEU A 56 -12.60 0.15 3.01
C LEU A 56 -12.85 -1.13 3.82
N CYS A 57 -14.12 -1.47 4.03
CA CYS A 57 -14.50 -2.78 4.54
C CYS A 57 -14.10 -3.87 3.53
N HIS A 58 -13.34 -4.89 3.96
CA HIS A 58 -12.92 -6.00 3.10
C HIS A 58 -14.06 -6.93 2.65
N VAL A 59 -15.25 -6.78 3.25
CA VAL A 59 -16.44 -7.56 2.91
C VAL A 59 -17.34 -6.79 1.93
N CYS A 60 -17.66 -5.53 2.21
CA CYS A 60 -18.65 -4.77 1.43
C CYS A 60 -18.10 -3.53 0.71
N GLY A 61 -16.83 -3.17 0.89
CA GLY A 61 -16.20 -2.01 0.23
C GLY A 61 -16.61 -0.65 0.80
N LYS A 62 -17.49 -0.57 1.81
CA LYS A 62 -17.88 0.71 2.43
C LYS A 62 -16.67 1.41 3.06
N ASN A 63 -16.57 2.73 2.86
CA ASN A 63 -15.51 3.56 3.45
C ASN A 63 -15.72 3.69 4.96
N LEU A 64 -14.87 3.00 5.74
CA LEU A 64 -14.92 2.98 7.19
C LEU A 64 -14.55 4.34 7.80
N ASN A 65 -13.93 5.24 7.02
CA ASN A 65 -13.64 6.59 7.50
C ASN A 65 -14.90 7.45 7.67
N GLU A 66 -15.94 7.20 6.88
CA GLU A 66 -17.18 7.97 6.89
C GLU A 66 -18.21 7.33 7.82
N THR A 67 -18.45 6.02 7.67
CA THR A 67 -19.46 5.30 8.45
C THR A 67 -19.03 3.86 8.73
N ALA A 68 -19.49 3.31 9.86
CA ALA A 68 -19.30 1.89 10.14
C ALA A 68 -20.14 1.02 9.18
N CYS A 69 -19.64 -0.17 8.85
CA CYS A 69 -20.42 -1.19 8.18
C CYS A 69 -21.05 -2.16 9.21
N GLY A 70 -22.16 -2.80 8.85
CA GLY A 70 -22.75 -3.89 9.64
C GLY A 70 -22.14 -5.27 9.38
N CYS A 71 -20.98 -5.36 8.71
CA CYS A 71 -20.33 -6.64 8.43
C CYS A 71 -19.81 -7.26 9.74
N PRO A 72 -19.82 -8.61 9.86
CA PRO A 72 -19.29 -9.27 11.04
C PRO A 72 -17.79 -8.94 11.21
N PRO A 73 -17.31 -8.82 12.47
CA PRO A 73 -15.91 -8.50 12.72
C PRO A 73 -15.00 -9.59 12.12
N PRO A 74 -13.73 -9.26 11.77
CA PRO A 74 -12.82 -10.19 11.12
C PRO A 74 -12.66 -11.52 11.88
N ALA A 75 -12.67 -11.48 13.21
CA ALA A 75 -12.58 -12.67 14.07
C ALA A 75 -13.87 -13.51 14.13
N ALA A 76 -15.03 -12.93 13.76
CA ALA A 76 -16.30 -13.65 13.67
C ALA A 76 -16.52 -14.28 12.28
N GLN A 77 -15.52 -14.24 11.39
CA GLN A 77 -15.53 -14.97 10.12
C GLN A 77 -15.12 -16.43 10.35
N THR A 78 -15.87 -17.13 11.19
CA THR A 78 -15.86 -18.59 11.24
C THR A 78 -16.60 -19.12 10.01
N GLU A 79 -15.82 -19.60 9.05
CA GLU A 79 -16.08 -20.83 8.29
C GLU A 79 -17.53 -21.13 7.83
N THR A 80 -18.20 -20.21 7.13
CA THR A 80 -19.46 -20.55 6.42
C THR A 80 -19.44 -20.28 4.92
N LYS A 81 -18.35 -19.74 4.38
CA LYS A 81 -18.01 -19.94 2.96
C LYS A 81 -16.77 -20.81 2.88
N PRO A 82 -16.80 -21.96 2.18
CA PRO A 82 -15.59 -22.71 1.97
C PRO A 82 -14.59 -21.80 1.28
N SER A 83 -13.39 -21.69 1.87
CA SER A 83 -12.22 -21.16 1.18
C SER A 83 -12.12 -21.82 -0.20
N PRO A 84 -11.58 -21.14 -1.23
CA PRO A 84 -11.28 -21.77 -2.51
C PRO A 84 -10.51 -23.09 -2.39
N PHE A 85 -9.75 -23.24 -1.29
CA PHE A 85 -8.99 -24.44 -0.94
C PHE A 85 -9.71 -25.41 0.00
N GLY A 86 -11.01 -25.24 0.26
CA GLY A 86 -11.80 -26.09 1.15
C GLY A 86 -11.81 -27.57 0.73
N VAL A 87 -11.54 -27.85 -0.55
CA VAL A 87 -11.39 -29.21 -1.10
C VAL A 87 -10.17 -29.95 -0.53
N LEU A 88 -9.11 -29.23 -0.14
CA LEU A 88 -7.86 -29.83 0.36
C LEU A 88 -7.99 -30.48 1.74
N LYS A 89 -9.09 -30.21 2.47
CA LYS A 89 -9.37 -30.86 3.75
C LYS A 89 -9.42 -32.38 3.64
N LYS A 90 -9.77 -32.92 2.46
CA LYS A 90 -9.82 -34.35 2.15
C LYS A 90 -8.44 -35.01 2.03
N LEU A 91 -7.36 -34.23 1.96
CA LEU A 91 -5.99 -34.72 1.81
C LEU A 91 -5.19 -34.70 3.12
N LYS A 92 -5.82 -34.32 4.24
CA LYS A 92 -5.14 -34.17 5.53
C LYS A 92 -5.00 -35.51 6.31
N GLU A 93 -5.61 -36.58 5.81
CA GLU A 93 -5.66 -37.91 6.44
C GLU A 93 -5.06 -39.01 5.54
N GLN A 94 -4.25 -38.62 4.55
CA GLN A 94 -3.43 -39.53 3.74
C GLN A 94 -1.96 -39.42 4.14
#